data_AF-A0A1X7CJ71-F1
#
_entry.id   AF-A0A1X7CJ71-F1
#
_cell.length_a   1.000
_cell.length_b   1.000
_cell.length_c   1.000
_cell.angle_alpha   90.00
_cell.angle_beta   90.00
_cell.angle_gamma   90.00
#
_symmetry.space_group_name_H-M   'P 1'
#
loop_
_entity.id
_entity.type
_entity.pdbx_description
1 polymer ?
#
loop_
_entity_poly.entity_id
_entity_poly.type
_entity_poly.pdbx_seq_one_letter_code
_entity_poly.pdbx_strand_id
1 'polypeptide(L)'
;MPTFRYQAVDLAGKTHKASLQADSERHARQLLREQGLFPRQLQRHEAGSRQPRRQRLSRAQLCELTRQLATLTGAGIPLVDALATLERQLREPALHGVLVALRGSLAEGLGLARSLARQGAPFTGLYCALVEAGERSGRLAQVLTRLADHLEQVQRQQHKARTALIYPCVLMGVSLAVVVGLMTFVVPKLTEQFAHAGQSLPLITSLLIGLSQGLVHAGPWLLGLALAFGVLGSWLLRSPQWRLRRDELLLRLPRIGLLLQVLESARLARSLAILCSSGVALLEALQVATETVGNRRIRLAMEQVRQQVQGGTSLHRALDASQQFPPLLVNMVGSGEASGTLADMLERVADDQERGFARQVDTAMALFEPLMILVMGAVVLFIVLAVLLPIMQLNQGLQL
;
A
#
# COMPACT_ATOMS: atom_id res chain seq x y z
N MET A 1 -3.14 -16.56 34.28
CA MET A 1 -2.45 -17.64 35.02
C MET A 1 -1.01 -17.71 34.51
N PRO A 2 0.00 -17.88 35.39
CA PRO A 2 1.39 -17.94 34.95
C PRO A 2 1.69 -19.24 34.20
N THR A 3 2.50 -19.13 33.14
CA THR A 3 2.94 -20.29 32.35
C THR A 3 4.34 -20.69 32.78
N PHE A 4 4.53 -21.96 33.14
CA PHE A 4 5.82 -22.54 33.49
C PHE A 4 6.35 -23.34 32.32
N ARG A 5 7.59 -23.07 31.90
CA ARG A 5 8.27 -23.92 30.92
C ARG A 5 9.02 -24.99 31.70
N TYR A 6 8.78 -26.25 31.38
CA TYR A 6 9.39 -27.37 32.07
C TYR A 6 10.18 -28.24 31.09
N GLN A 7 11.31 -28.74 31.58
CA GLN A 7 12.00 -29.88 31.00
C GLN A 7 11.88 -31.00 32.03
N ALA A 8 11.06 -32.01 31.73
CA ALA A 8 10.84 -33.16 32.60
C ALA A 8 11.34 -34.44 31.93
N VAL A 9 11.64 -35.44 32.73
CA VAL A 9 12.07 -36.77 32.29
C VAL A 9 11.00 -37.77 32.69
N ASP A 10 10.59 -38.59 31.73
CA ASP A 10 9.70 -39.73 31.98
C ASP A 10 10.48 -40.90 32.60
N LEU A 11 9.80 -41.89 33.19
CA LEU A 11 10.39 -43.10 33.77
C LEU A 11 11.28 -43.86 32.78
N ALA A 12 11.03 -43.73 31.47
CA ALA A 12 11.83 -44.31 30.39
C ALA A 12 13.08 -43.48 30.01
N GLY A 13 13.41 -42.41 30.76
CA GLY A 13 14.60 -41.57 30.52
C GLY A 13 14.45 -40.56 29.37
N LYS A 14 13.29 -40.46 28.72
CA LYS A 14 13.03 -39.49 27.65
C LYS A 14 12.73 -38.12 28.23
N THR A 15 13.42 -37.10 27.71
CA THR A 15 13.19 -35.70 28.10
C THR A 15 12.04 -35.07 27.30
N HIS A 16 11.02 -34.57 27.99
CA HIS A 16 9.91 -33.82 27.43
C HIS A 16 10.05 -32.33 27.79
N LYS A 17 9.98 -31.47 26.77
CA LYS A 17 10.00 -30.01 26.91
C LYS A 17 8.64 -29.45 26.51
N ALA A 18 7.88 -28.92 27.46
CA ALA A 18 6.59 -28.29 27.18
C ALA A 18 6.33 -27.09 28.11
N SER A 19 5.19 -26.45 27.93
CA SER A 19 4.72 -25.36 28.81
C SER A 19 3.43 -25.79 29.50
N LEU A 20 3.36 -25.59 30.81
CA LEU A 20 2.23 -25.91 31.66
C LEU A 20 1.72 -24.64 32.33
N GLN A 21 0.40 -24.42 32.35
CA GLN A 21 -0.20 -23.35 33.13
C GLN A 21 -0.50 -23.86 34.54
N ALA A 22 -0.04 -23.16 35.56
CA ALA A 22 -0.29 -23.50 36.95
C ALA A 22 -0.25 -22.24 37.81
N ASP A 23 -0.98 -22.22 38.93
CA ASP A 23 -1.06 -21.02 39.78
C ASP A 23 0.19 -20.80 40.64
N SER A 24 0.97 -21.85 40.87
CA SER A 24 2.24 -21.79 41.59
C SER A 24 3.22 -22.85 41.08
N GLU A 25 4.50 -22.66 41.36
CA GLU A 25 5.53 -23.67 41.06
C GLU A 25 5.23 -25.02 41.77
N ARG A 26 4.64 -24.97 42.98
CA ARG A 26 4.22 -26.19 43.69
C ARG A 26 3.10 -26.92 42.93
N HIS A 27 2.11 -26.16 42.44
CA HIS A 27 1.01 -26.70 41.63
C HIS A 27 1.52 -27.27 40.30
N ALA A 28 2.48 -26.60 39.64
CA ALA A 28 3.10 -27.11 38.41
C ALA A 28 3.85 -28.44 38.62
N ARG A 29 4.61 -28.57 39.71
CA ARG A 29 5.33 -29.81 40.04
C ARG A 29 4.39 -30.97 40.37
N GLN A 30 3.25 -30.68 40.99
CA GLN A 30 2.24 -31.67 41.31
C GLN A 30 1.57 -32.23 40.05
N LEU A 31 1.11 -31.35 39.15
CA LEU A 31 0.53 -31.74 37.86
C LEU A 31 1.49 -32.57 36.99
N LEU A 32 2.79 -32.24 37.01
CA LEU A 32 3.80 -33.03 36.29
C LEU A 32 4.02 -34.41 36.90
N ARG A 33 3.99 -34.53 38.24
CA ARG A 33 4.07 -35.83 38.93
C ARG A 33 2.84 -36.70 38.66
N GLU A 34 1.65 -36.11 38.62
CA GLU A 34 0.40 -36.82 38.25
C GLU A 34 0.48 -37.38 36.82
N GLN A 35 1.27 -36.76 35.94
CA GLN A 35 1.53 -37.21 34.57
C GLN A 35 2.74 -38.16 34.46
N GLY A 36 3.35 -38.58 35.57
CA GLY A 36 4.53 -39.45 35.58
C GLY A 36 5.84 -38.76 35.15
N LEU A 37 5.84 -37.43 35.04
CA LEU A 37 6.96 -36.64 34.55
C LEU A 37 7.73 -35.99 35.70
N PHE A 38 9.03 -36.25 35.81
CA PHE A 38 9.90 -35.67 36.84
C PHE A 38 10.59 -34.40 36.33
N PRO A 39 10.27 -33.20 36.86
CA PRO A 39 10.84 -31.95 36.38
C PRO A 39 12.32 -31.82 36.75
N ARG A 40 13.18 -31.64 35.73
CA ARG A 40 14.62 -31.41 35.89
C ARG A 40 14.96 -29.91 35.90
N GLN A 41 14.22 -29.12 35.14
CA GLN A 41 14.24 -27.65 35.19
C GLN A 41 12.81 -27.14 35.11
N LEU A 42 12.43 -26.30 36.06
CA LEU A 42 11.18 -25.56 36.06
C LEU A 42 11.53 -24.07 36.10
N GLN A 43 11.28 -23.36 35.01
CA GLN A 43 11.47 -21.91 34.96
C GLN A 43 10.10 -21.24 34.90
N ARG A 44 9.85 -20.36 35.86
CA ARG A 44 8.71 -19.43 35.78
C ARG A 44 8.95 -18.54 34.57
N HIS A 45 8.16 -18.72 33.53
CA HIS A 45 8.15 -17.76 32.45
C HIS A 45 7.24 -16.63 32.91
N GLU A 46 7.81 -15.67 33.64
CA GLU A 46 7.12 -14.41 33.84
C GLU A 46 6.83 -13.84 32.45
N ALA A 47 5.57 -13.53 32.19
CA ALA A 47 5.15 -12.82 30.99
C ALA A 47 5.68 -11.38 31.05
N GLY A 48 6.99 -11.21 31.08
CA GLY A 48 7.67 -9.95 30.83
C GLY A 48 7.43 -9.59 29.38
N SER A 49 6.32 -8.88 29.13
CA SER A 49 6.10 -7.81 28.15
C SER A 49 6.73 -7.87 26.75
N ARG A 50 7.23 -9.00 26.26
CA ARG A 50 7.33 -9.28 24.84
C ARG A 50 5.98 -9.83 24.40
N GLN A 51 5.02 -8.92 24.21
CA GLN A 51 3.94 -9.20 23.28
C GLN A 51 4.61 -9.78 22.02
N PRO A 52 4.27 -11.01 21.59
CA PRO A 52 4.78 -11.52 20.33
C PRO A 52 4.49 -10.43 19.32
N ARG A 53 5.53 -9.94 18.63
CA ARG A 53 5.44 -8.88 17.63
C ARG A 53 4.27 -9.27 16.73
N ARG A 54 3.08 -8.66 16.93
CA ARG A 54 1.85 -9.04 16.24
C ARG A 54 2.22 -9.02 14.77
N GLN A 55 2.34 -10.20 14.17
CA GLN A 55 2.71 -10.29 12.76
C GLN A 55 1.58 -9.61 12.02
N ARG A 56 1.87 -8.44 11.48
CA ARG A 56 0.86 -7.65 10.77
C ARG A 56 0.48 -8.44 9.53
N LEU A 57 -0.81 -8.70 9.41
CA LEU A 57 -1.39 -9.28 8.20
C LEU A 57 -1.00 -8.45 6.98
N SER A 58 -0.55 -9.15 5.92
CA SER A 58 -0.34 -8.52 4.63
C SER A 58 -1.69 -8.16 3.98
N ARG A 59 -1.68 -7.23 3.01
CA ARG A 59 -2.90 -6.88 2.26
C ARG A 59 -3.50 -8.08 1.52
N ALA A 60 -2.65 -8.94 0.97
CA ALA A 60 -3.08 -10.16 0.29
C ALA A 60 -3.73 -11.14 1.28
N GLN A 61 -3.17 -11.29 2.48
CA GLN A 61 -3.74 -12.14 3.53
C GLN A 61 -5.09 -11.59 4.03
N LEU A 62 -5.23 -10.27 4.18
CA LEU A 62 -6.52 -9.66 4.52
C LEU A 62 -7.55 -9.91 3.42
N CYS A 63 -7.17 -9.72 2.15
CA CYS A 63 -8.03 -9.97 1.00
C CYS A 63 -8.52 -11.43 0.97
N GLU A 64 -7.60 -12.39 1.15
CA GLU A 64 -7.92 -13.81 1.19
C GLU A 64 -8.88 -14.14 2.35
N LEU A 65 -8.56 -13.66 3.57
CA LEU A 65 -9.40 -13.88 4.74
C LEU A 65 -10.81 -13.32 4.53
N THR A 66 -10.93 -12.09 4.02
CA THR A 66 -12.23 -11.46 3.79
C THR A 66 -13.01 -12.18 2.69
N ARG A 67 -12.37 -12.60 1.59
CA ARG A 67 -13.02 -13.35 0.51
C ARG A 67 -13.51 -14.71 0.99
N GLN A 68 -12.67 -15.50 1.67
CA GLN A 68 -13.08 -16.81 2.15
C GLN A 68 -14.20 -16.69 3.21
N LEU A 69 -14.14 -15.68 4.10
CA LEU A 69 -15.21 -15.42 5.05
C LEU A 69 -16.52 -15.02 4.35
N ALA A 70 -16.45 -14.18 3.31
CA ALA A 70 -17.61 -13.82 2.49
C ALA A 70 -18.23 -15.05 1.81
N THR A 71 -17.41 -15.94 1.24
CA THR A 71 -17.88 -17.18 0.60
C THR A 71 -18.57 -18.11 1.59
N LEU A 72 -17.97 -18.33 2.77
CA LEU A 72 -18.54 -19.23 3.77
C LEU A 72 -19.83 -18.67 4.37
N THR A 73 -19.84 -17.39 4.74
CA THR A 73 -21.04 -16.73 5.28
C THR A 73 -22.14 -16.58 4.21
N GLY A 74 -21.78 -16.37 2.94
CA GLY A 74 -22.70 -16.37 1.81
C GLY A 74 -23.32 -17.74 1.52
N ALA A 75 -22.61 -18.83 1.83
CA ALA A 75 -23.14 -20.19 1.79
C ALA A 75 -24.05 -20.53 3.00
N GLY A 76 -24.31 -19.57 3.88
CA GLY A 76 -25.15 -19.75 5.07
C GLY A 76 -24.45 -20.45 6.25
N ILE A 77 -23.13 -20.62 6.19
CA ILE A 77 -22.36 -21.20 7.29
C ILE A 77 -22.30 -20.19 8.45
N PRO A 78 -22.63 -20.57 9.69
CA PRO A 78 -22.55 -19.69 10.85
C PRO A 78 -21.14 -19.09 10.99
N LEU A 79 -21.06 -17.81 11.40
CA LEU A 79 -19.79 -17.08 11.47
C LEU A 79 -18.71 -17.80 12.30
N VAL A 80 -19.10 -18.40 13.42
CA VAL A 80 -18.19 -19.12 14.31
C VAL A 80 -17.61 -20.35 13.58
N ASP A 81 -18.44 -21.10 12.86
CA ASP A 81 -18.02 -22.29 12.10
C ASP A 81 -17.19 -21.92 10.87
N ALA A 82 -17.54 -20.82 10.21
CA ALA A 82 -16.76 -20.25 9.13
C ALA A 82 -15.34 -19.93 9.62
N LEU A 83 -15.20 -19.22 10.76
CA LEU A 83 -13.90 -18.93 11.35
C LEU A 83 -13.13 -20.20 11.77
N ALA A 84 -13.81 -21.23 12.28
CA ALA A 84 -13.20 -22.53 12.61
C ALA A 84 -12.63 -23.23 11.36
N THR A 85 -13.32 -23.07 10.24
CA THR A 85 -12.94 -23.66 8.95
C THR A 85 -11.73 -22.92 8.38
N LEU A 86 -11.74 -21.58 8.42
CA LEU A 86 -10.62 -20.75 8.03
C LEU A 86 -9.37 -21.01 8.87
N GLU A 87 -9.53 -21.20 10.18
CA GLU A 87 -8.42 -21.50 11.10
C GLU A 87 -7.70 -22.81 10.74
N ARG A 88 -8.45 -23.81 10.26
CA ARG A 88 -7.92 -25.11 9.81
C ARG A 88 -7.29 -25.04 8.41
N GLN A 89 -7.83 -24.20 7.53
CA GLN A 89 -7.37 -24.06 6.15
C GLN A 89 -6.14 -23.16 6.02
N LEU A 90 -6.13 -22.02 6.72
CA LEU A 90 -5.08 -21.02 6.62
C LEU A 90 -3.94 -21.32 7.61
N ARG A 91 -2.84 -21.87 7.09
CA ARG A 91 -1.67 -22.29 7.88
C ARG A 91 -0.67 -21.16 8.21
N GLU A 92 -0.93 -19.95 7.73
CA GLU A 92 -0.08 -18.79 7.95
C GLU A 92 -0.14 -18.32 9.42
N PRO A 93 0.99 -18.18 10.12
CA PRO A 93 1.01 -17.89 11.57
C PRO A 93 0.34 -16.55 11.92
N ALA A 94 0.46 -15.55 11.04
CA ALA A 94 -0.18 -14.24 11.22
C ALA A 94 -1.72 -14.32 11.13
N LEU A 95 -2.25 -15.12 10.19
CA LEU A 95 -3.69 -15.33 10.02
C LEU A 95 -4.26 -16.17 11.15
N HIS A 96 -3.57 -17.23 11.53
CA HIS A 96 -3.98 -18.10 12.62
C HIS A 96 -4.14 -17.33 13.94
N GLY A 97 -3.16 -16.50 14.31
CA GLY A 97 -3.26 -15.66 15.52
C GLY A 97 -4.44 -14.70 15.50
N VAL A 98 -4.80 -14.17 14.31
CA VAL A 98 -5.96 -13.30 14.16
C VAL A 98 -7.27 -14.09 14.31
N LEU A 99 -7.39 -15.24 13.66
CA LEU A 99 -8.57 -16.10 13.70
C LEU A 99 -8.87 -16.62 15.11
N VAL A 100 -7.84 -17.05 15.85
CA VAL A 100 -7.97 -17.49 17.24
C VAL A 100 -8.49 -16.36 18.13
N ALA A 101 -7.93 -15.15 18.00
CA ALA A 101 -8.37 -14.00 18.79
C ALA A 101 -9.79 -13.53 18.43
N LEU A 102 -10.19 -13.62 17.16
CA LEU A 102 -11.56 -13.33 16.73
C LEU A 102 -12.55 -14.37 17.29
N ARG A 103 -12.24 -15.67 17.20
CA ARG A 103 -13.07 -16.74 17.76
C ARG A 103 -13.24 -16.61 19.27
N GLY A 104 -12.15 -16.30 19.99
CA GLY A 104 -12.20 -16.04 21.44
C GLY A 104 -13.13 -14.88 21.78
N SER A 105 -13.00 -13.76 21.06
CA SER A 105 -13.86 -12.58 21.28
C SER A 105 -15.34 -12.85 20.96
N LEU A 106 -15.62 -13.60 19.91
CA LEU A 106 -16.99 -14.01 19.56
C LEU A 106 -17.58 -14.99 20.59
N ALA A 107 -16.77 -15.91 21.13
CA ALA A 107 -17.18 -16.81 22.20
C ALA A 107 -17.49 -16.06 23.51
N GLU A 108 -16.83 -14.93 23.75
CA GLU A 108 -17.14 -13.98 24.83
C GLU A 108 -18.42 -13.15 24.56
N GLY A 109 -19.08 -13.33 23.41
CA GLY A 109 -20.30 -12.60 23.02
C GLY A 109 -20.05 -11.22 22.40
N LEU A 110 -18.81 -10.88 22.05
CA LEU A 110 -18.51 -9.64 21.33
C LEU A 110 -18.85 -9.79 19.86
N GLY A 111 -19.48 -8.76 19.26
CA GLY A 111 -19.67 -8.69 17.82
C GLY A 111 -18.34 -8.73 17.05
N LEU A 112 -18.39 -9.23 15.81
CA LEU A 112 -17.29 -9.30 14.87
C LEU A 112 -16.65 -7.93 14.64
N ALA A 113 -17.43 -6.87 14.46
CA ALA A 113 -16.91 -5.52 14.22
C ALA A 113 -16.02 -5.03 15.37
N ARG A 114 -16.50 -5.21 16.61
CA ARG A 114 -15.76 -4.85 17.82
C ARG A 114 -14.52 -5.73 18.00
N SER A 115 -14.63 -7.01 17.67
CA SER A 115 -13.52 -7.97 17.71
C SER A 115 -12.41 -7.61 16.71
N LEU A 116 -12.78 -7.18 15.50
CA LEU A 116 -11.86 -6.68 14.48
C LEU A 116 -11.22 -5.35 14.90
N ALA A 117 -11.98 -4.43 15.51
CA ALA A 117 -11.45 -3.17 16.01
C ALA A 117 -10.37 -3.39 17.09
N ARG A 118 -10.52 -4.41 17.96
CA ARG A 118 -9.50 -4.79 18.97
C ARG A 118 -8.20 -5.35 18.38
N GLN A 119 -8.26 -5.95 17.20
CA GLN A 119 -7.06 -6.39 16.47
C GLN A 119 -6.23 -5.19 16.00
N GLY A 120 -6.90 -4.09 15.64
CA GLY A 120 -6.29 -2.91 15.05
C GLY A 120 -5.86 -3.16 13.60
N ALA A 121 -4.76 -2.54 13.16
CA ALA A 121 -4.26 -2.70 11.80
C ALA A 121 -4.02 -4.20 11.45
N PRO A 122 -4.50 -4.69 10.29
CA PRO A 122 -4.87 -3.92 9.10
C PRO A 122 -6.36 -3.56 8.96
N PHE A 123 -7.23 -3.86 9.94
CA PHE A 123 -8.65 -3.56 9.87
C PHE A 123 -8.87 -2.04 10.01
N THR A 124 -9.28 -1.40 8.93
CA THR A 124 -9.50 0.05 8.88
C THR A 124 -10.84 0.43 9.51
N GLY A 125 -11.03 1.72 9.85
CA GLY A 125 -12.33 2.22 10.34
C GLY A 125 -13.48 1.88 9.38
N LEU A 126 -13.26 2.02 8.07
CA LEU A 126 -14.21 1.60 7.03
C LEU A 126 -14.54 0.10 7.11
N TYR A 127 -13.53 -0.77 7.27
CA TYR A 127 -13.74 -2.22 7.39
C TYR A 127 -14.63 -2.54 8.59
N CYS A 128 -14.30 -1.99 9.76
CA CYS A 128 -15.04 -2.23 10.98
C CYS A 128 -16.48 -1.69 10.92
N ALA A 129 -16.67 -0.46 10.42
CA ALA A 129 -17.99 0.15 10.30
C ALA A 129 -18.91 -0.59 9.32
N LEU A 130 -18.36 -1.09 8.20
CA LEU A 130 -19.10 -1.91 7.27
C LEU A 130 -19.55 -3.21 7.93
N VAL A 131 -18.63 -3.92 8.59
CA VAL A 131 -18.97 -5.14 9.33
C VAL A 131 -20.01 -4.85 10.41
N GLU A 132 -19.88 -3.75 11.16
CA GLU A 132 -20.86 -3.35 12.20
C GLU A 132 -22.25 -3.12 11.61
N ALA A 133 -22.34 -2.43 10.48
CA ALA A 133 -23.58 -2.24 9.75
C ALA A 133 -24.20 -3.57 9.33
N GLY A 134 -23.38 -4.47 8.77
CA GLY A 134 -23.81 -5.80 8.34
C GLY A 134 -24.25 -6.70 9.48
N GLU A 135 -23.61 -6.59 10.65
CA GLU A 135 -24.03 -7.30 11.87
C GLU A 135 -25.37 -6.77 12.38
N ARG A 136 -25.52 -5.44 12.49
CA ARG A 136 -26.76 -4.81 12.98
C ARG A 136 -27.95 -5.06 12.05
N SER A 137 -27.72 -5.08 10.74
CA SER A 137 -28.76 -5.29 9.74
C SER A 137 -29.01 -6.76 9.41
N GLY A 138 -28.24 -7.70 9.98
CA GLY A 138 -28.29 -9.12 9.64
C GLY A 138 -27.87 -9.44 8.19
N ARG A 139 -27.17 -8.52 7.51
CA ARG A 139 -26.73 -8.67 6.10
C ARG A 139 -25.21 -8.84 5.99
N LEU A 140 -24.60 -9.44 7.00
CA LEU A 140 -23.15 -9.60 7.09
C LEU A 140 -22.53 -10.25 5.84
N ALA A 141 -23.17 -11.29 5.28
CA ALA A 141 -22.69 -11.95 4.07
C ALA A 141 -22.58 -10.98 2.86
N GLN A 142 -23.60 -10.15 2.64
CA GLN A 142 -23.60 -9.17 1.55
C GLN A 142 -22.49 -8.13 1.73
N VAL A 143 -22.33 -7.64 2.97
CA VAL A 143 -21.29 -6.67 3.31
C VAL A 143 -19.89 -7.26 3.11
N LEU A 144 -19.65 -8.48 3.60
CA LEU A 144 -18.37 -9.16 3.44
C LEU A 144 -18.03 -9.39 1.96
N THR A 145 -19.01 -9.70 1.11
CA THR A 145 -18.83 -9.80 -0.34
C THR A 145 -18.39 -8.47 -0.94
N ARG A 146 -19.10 -7.37 -0.65
CA ARG A 146 -18.71 -6.02 -1.13
C ARG A 146 -17.32 -5.62 -0.64
N LEU A 147 -16.99 -5.97 0.60
CA LEU A 147 -15.69 -5.69 1.21
C LEU A 147 -14.57 -6.50 0.54
N ALA A 148 -14.81 -7.78 0.24
CA ALA A 148 -13.89 -8.63 -0.51
C ALA A 148 -13.65 -8.10 -1.92
N ASP A 149 -14.72 -7.74 -2.64
CA ASP A 149 -14.63 -7.17 -3.99
C ASP A 149 -13.80 -5.87 -3.99
N HIS A 150 -14.03 -4.99 -3.01
CA HIS A 150 -13.26 -3.76 -2.85
C HIS A 150 -11.77 -4.04 -2.58
N LEU A 151 -11.46 -4.95 -1.65
CA LEU A 151 -10.07 -5.29 -1.31
C LEU A 151 -9.34 -5.93 -2.50
N GLU A 152 -10.01 -6.81 -3.25
CA GLU A 152 -9.47 -7.40 -4.48
C GLU A 152 -9.19 -6.36 -5.54
N GLN A 153 -10.12 -5.42 -5.75
CA GLN A 153 -9.95 -4.35 -6.73
C GLN A 153 -8.73 -3.48 -6.37
N VAL A 154 -8.58 -3.11 -5.09
CA VAL A 154 -7.41 -2.37 -4.60
C VAL A 154 -6.12 -3.17 -4.80
N GLN A 155 -6.14 -4.48 -4.54
CA GLN A 155 -4.97 -5.35 -4.77
C GLN A 155 -4.63 -5.46 -6.26
N ARG A 156 -5.62 -5.64 -7.14
CA ARG A 156 -5.44 -5.70 -8.60
C ARG A 156 -4.85 -4.41 -9.14
N GLN A 157 -5.35 -3.25 -8.70
CA GLN A 157 -4.81 -1.94 -9.10
C GLN A 157 -3.35 -1.78 -8.67
N GLN A 158 -3.00 -2.16 -7.44
CA GLN A 158 -1.62 -2.09 -6.96
C GLN A 158 -0.70 -3.07 -7.68
N HIS A 159 -1.17 -4.29 -7.95
CA HIS A 159 -0.42 -5.27 -8.71
C HIS A 159 -0.17 -4.78 -10.12
N LYS A 160 -1.21 -4.32 -10.83
CA LYS A 160 -1.08 -3.73 -12.17
C LYS A 160 -0.07 -2.57 -12.19
N ALA A 161 -0.17 -1.65 -11.24
CA ALA A 161 0.78 -0.53 -11.14
C ALA A 161 2.22 -1.00 -10.89
N ARG A 162 2.43 -2.02 -10.04
CA ARG A 162 3.76 -2.58 -9.78
C ARG A 162 4.33 -3.30 -10.99
N THR A 163 3.53 -4.14 -11.65
CA THR A 163 3.98 -4.92 -12.81
C THR A 163 4.26 -4.02 -14.01
N ALA A 164 3.48 -2.95 -14.21
CA ALA A 164 3.71 -1.97 -15.27
C ALA A 164 5.07 -1.24 -15.13
N LEU A 165 5.60 -1.09 -13.91
CA LEU A 165 6.89 -0.45 -13.66
C LEU A 165 8.10 -1.37 -13.91
N ILE A 166 7.89 -2.69 -14.00
CA ILE A 166 8.99 -3.64 -14.19
C ILE A 166 9.70 -3.37 -15.53
N TYR A 167 8.94 -3.21 -16.61
CA TYR A 167 9.49 -3.01 -17.95
C TYR A 167 10.33 -1.72 -18.06
N PRO A 168 9.84 -0.52 -17.67
CA PRO A 168 10.66 0.69 -17.63
C PRO A 168 11.92 0.55 -16.78
N CYS A 169 11.83 -0.10 -15.61
CA CYS A 169 12.99 -0.29 -14.73
C CYS A 169 14.05 -1.19 -15.35
N VAL A 170 13.65 -2.28 -16.00
CA VAL A 170 14.59 -3.19 -16.70
C VAL A 170 15.24 -2.47 -17.87
N LEU A 171 14.46 -1.80 -18.72
CA LEU A 171 14.99 -1.04 -19.86
C LEU A 171 15.96 0.05 -19.40
N MET A 172 15.57 0.85 -18.41
CA MET A 172 16.41 1.90 -17.81
C MET A 172 17.72 1.30 -17.25
N GLY A 173 17.65 0.15 -16.58
CA GLY A 173 18.82 -0.55 -16.05
C GLY A 173 19.77 -1.02 -17.13
N VAL A 174 19.25 -1.65 -18.19
CA VAL A 174 20.06 -2.11 -19.34
C VAL A 174 20.67 -0.93 -20.08
N SER A 175 19.89 0.11 -20.37
CA SER A 175 20.39 1.29 -21.07
C SER A 175 21.45 2.03 -20.25
N LEU A 176 21.25 2.17 -18.93
CA LEU A 176 22.26 2.74 -18.04
C LEU A 176 23.54 1.91 -18.03
N ALA A 177 23.44 0.57 -17.99
CA ALA A 177 24.60 -0.32 -18.06
C ALA A 177 25.38 -0.15 -19.37
N VAL A 178 24.69 -0.01 -20.51
CA VAL A 178 25.33 0.26 -21.81
C VAL A 178 26.04 1.61 -21.81
N VAL A 179 25.38 2.67 -21.33
CA VAL A 179 25.97 4.02 -21.26
C VAL A 179 27.20 4.02 -20.36
N VAL A 180 27.12 3.42 -19.17
CA VAL A 180 28.25 3.30 -18.25
C VAL A 180 29.38 2.51 -18.90
N GLY A 181 29.10 1.37 -19.53
CA GLY A 181 30.11 0.57 -20.21
C GLY A 181 30.82 1.32 -21.35
N LEU A 182 30.09 2.08 -22.16
CA LEU A 182 30.68 2.94 -23.18
C LEU A 182 31.58 4.02 -22.55
N MET A 183 31.13 4.65 -21.46
CA MET A 183 31.91 5.70 -20.77
C MET A 183 33.16 5.16 -20.06
N THR A 184 33.12 3.94 -19.51
CA THR A 184 34.25 3.39 -18.73
C THR A 184 35.25 2.62 -19.58
N PHE A 185 34.83 2.02 -20.70
CA PHE A 185 35.71 1.19 -21.53
C PHE A 185 36.05 1.82 -22.89
N VAL A 186 35.09 2.49 -23.54
CA VAL A 186 35.28 2.97 -24.93
C VAL A 186 35.87 4.38 -24.93
N VAL A 187 35.28 5.30 -24.16
CA VAL A 187 35.74 6.70 -24.12
C VAL A 187 37.19 6.85 -23.64
N PRO A 188 37.67 6.17 -22.58
CA PRO A 188 39.03 6.36 -22.08
C PRO A 188 40.10 5.91 -23.07
N LYS A 189 39.85 4.76 -23.73
CA LYS A 189 40.74 4.25 -24.78
C LYS A 189 40.89 5.24 -25.92
N LEU A 190 39.82 5.94 -26.29
CA LEU A 190 39.89 6.97 -27.33
C LEU A 190 40.68 8.18 -26.83
N THR A 191 40.41 8.67 -25.61
CA THR A 191 41.13 9.83 -25.07
C THR A 191 42.63 9.59 -24.95
N GLU A 192 43.07 8.37 -24.59
CA GLU A 192 44.49 8.01 -24.56
C GLU A 192 45.12 8.09 -25.96
N GLN A 193 44.44 7.56 -26.99
CA GLN A 193 44.92 7.63 -28.38
C GLN A 193 45.04 9.08 -28.88
N PHE A 194 44.10 9.97 -28.51
CA PHE A 194 44.17 11.40 -28.86
C PHE A 194 45.24 12.16 -28.08
N ALA A 195 45.44 11.83 -26.80
CA ALA A 195 46.49 12.44 -25.98
C ALA A 195 47.89 12.14 -26.53
N HIS A 196 48.09 10.94 -27.09
CA HIS A 196 49.35 10.57 -27.76
C HIS A 196 49.53 11.24 -29.13
N ALA A 197 48.44 11.60 -29.83
CA ALA A 197 48.47 12.26 -31.13
C ALA A 197 48.67 13.80 -31.05
N GLY A 198 48.66 14.39 -29.85
CA GLY A 198 48.90 15.83 -29.63
C GLY A 198 47.83 16.77 -30.21
N GLN A 199 46.69 16.23 -30.66
CA GLN A 199 45.59 17.02 -31.25
C GLN A 199 44.51 17.37 -30.21
N SER A 200 43.89 18.54 -30.36
CA SER A 200 42.78 18.98 -29.52
C SER A 200 41.53 18.13 -29.76
N LEU A 201 40.91 17.64 -28.69
CA LEU A 201 39.67 16.87 -28.74
C LEU A 201 38.53 17.70 -29.37
N PRO A 202 37.69 17.10 -30.24
CA PRO A 202 36.50 17.77 -30.77
C PRO A 202 35.54 18.24 -29.66
N LEU A 203 34.82 19.34 -29.92
CA LEU A 203 33.89 19.95 -28.95
C LEU A 203 32.89 18.93 -28.37
N ILE A 204 32.32 18.07 -29.21
CA ILE A 204 31.34 17.04 -28.80
C ILE A 204 31.96 16.04 -27.84
N THR A 205 33.21 15.62 -28.08
CA THR A 205 33.95 14.67 -27.24
C THR A 205 34.37 15.33 -25.92
N SER A 206 34.77 16.60 -25.93
CA SER A 206 35.08 17.36 -24.72
C SER A 206 33.86 17.55 -23.79
N LEU A 207 32.69 17.81 -24.36
CA LEU A 207 31.43 17.94 -23.63
C LEU A 207 31.00 16.60 -23.02
N LEU A 208 31.16 15.50 -23.77
CA LEU A 208 30.91 14.15 -23.30
C LEU A 208 31.82 13.77 -22.12
N ILE A 209 33.12 14.08 -22.20
CA ILE A 209 34.09 13.80 -21.13
C ILE A 209 33.77 14.65 -19.90
N GLY A 210 33.42 15.93 -20.07
CA GLY A 210 32.98 16.79 -18.96
C GLY A 210 31.72 16.28 -18.26
N LEU A 211 30.72 15.83 -19.03
CA LEU A 211 29.52 15.19 -18.48
C LEU A 211 29.82 13.85 -17.83
N SER A 212 30.73 13.05 -18.39
CA SER A 212 31.16 11.76 -17.85
C SER A 212 31.88 11.92 -16.51
N GLN A 213 32.85 12.85 -16.42
CA GLN A 213 33.53 13.16 -15.16
C GLN A 213 32.55 13.73 -14.12
N GLY A 214 31.61 14.58 -14.55
CA GLY A 214 30.51 15.03 -13.72
C GLY A 214 29.64 13.89 -13.21
N LEU A 215 29.26 12.93 -14.07
CA LEU A 215 28.40 11.81 -13.69
C LEU A 215 29.13 10.74 -12.86
N VAL A 216 30.42 10.53 -13.07
CA VAL A 216 31.23 9.56 -12.31
C VAL A 216 31.60 10.11 -10.92
N HIS A 217 31.96 11.40 -10.81
CA HIS A 217 32.25 12.02 -9.51
C HIS A 217 30.99 12.49 -8.77
N ALA A 218 30.01 13.07 -9.46
CA ALA A 218 28.76 13.49 -8.85
C ALA A 218 27.72 12.36 -8.79
N GLY A 219 27.87 11.23 -9.51
CA GLY A 219 26.91 10.12 -9.48
C GLY A 219 26.67 9.53 -8.09
N PRO A 220 27.72 9.18 -7.32
CA PRO A 220 27.58 8.74 -5.93
C PRO A 220 26.96 9.82 -5.04
N TRP A 221 27.30 11.09 -5.28
CA TRP A 221 26.76 12.24 -4.55
C TRP A 221 25.30 12.53 -4.91
N LEU A 222 24.89 12.37 -6.16
CA LEU A 222 23.52 12.53 -6.67
C LEU A 222 22.64 11.38 -6.21
N LEU A 223 23.16 10.15 -6.20
CA LEU A 223 22.48 8.98 -5.63
C LEU A 223 22.35 9.14 -4.12
N GLY A 224 23.41 9.60 -3.44
CA GLY A 224 23.41 9.95 -2.03
C GLY A 224 22.43 11.09 -1.71
N LEU A 225 22.34 12.10 -2.55
CA LEU A 225 21.44 13.25 -2.41
C LEU A 225 19.99 12.85 -2.70
N ALA A 226 19.73 11.99 -3.69
CA ALA A 226 18.40 11.43 -3.95
C ALA A 226 17.94 10.51 -2.80
N LEU A 227 18.83 9.69 -2.26
CA LEU A 227 18.55 8.86 -1.10
C LEU A 227 18.34 9.72 0.15
N ALA A 228 19.16 10.75 0.35
CA ALA A 228 19.01 11.72 1.42
C ALA A 228 17.70 12.50 1.29
N PHE A 229 17.30 12.94 0.09
CA PHE A 229 16.00 13.58 -0.16
C PHE A 229 14.84 12.61 0.05
N GLY A 230 15.00 11.33 -0.31
CA GLY A 230 14.02 10.29 -0.05
C GLY A 230 13.84 10.05 1.45
N VAL A 231 14.93 9.97 2.20
CA VAL A 231 14.93 9.80 3.66
C VAL A 231 14.45 11.06 4.38
N LEU A 232 14.99 12.25 4.07
CA LEU A 232 14.51 13.53 4.59
C LEU A 232 13.05 13.74 4.23
N GLY A 233 12.66 13.44 2.99
CA GLY A 233 11.28 13.48 2.53
C GLY A 233 10.41 12.60 3.42
N SER A 234 10.77 11.33 3.58
CA SER A 234 10.07 10.38 4.45
C SER A 234 10.01 10.83 5.92
N TRP A 235 11.02 11.55 6.39
CA TRP A 235 11.13 12.05 7.76
C TRP A 235 10.31 13.33 7.97
N LEU A 236 10.37 14.30 7.04
CA LEU A 236 9.48 15.47 7.00
C LEU A 236 8.01 15.04 6.85
N LEU A 237 7.76 13.97 6.09
CA LEU A 237 6.45 13.34 5.90
C LEU A 237 5.89 12.69 7.17
N ARG A 238 6.70 12.47 8.21
CA ARG A 238 6.21 12.08 9.54
C ARG A 238 5.68 13.28 10.33
N SER A 239 6.07 14.50 9.98
CA SER A 239 5.62 15.71 10.68
C SER A 239 4.22 16.15 10.20
N PRO A 240 3.23 16.31 11.09
CA PRO A 240 1.84 16.60 10.72
C PRO A 240 1.65 17.95 10.01
N GLN A 241 2.54 18.91 10.26
CA GLN A 241 2.53 20.26 9.66
C GLN A 241 3.09 20.27 8.22
N TRP A 242 4.11 19.46 7.94
CA TRP A 242 4.67 19.31 6.59
C TRP A 242 3.77 18.45 5.69
N ARG A 243 3.06 17.46 6.26
CA ARG A 243 2.00 16.73 5.53
C ARG A 243 0.91 17.67 5.01
N LEU A 244 0.42 18.60 5.84
CA LEU A 244 -0.60 19.59 5.45
C LEU A 244 -0.13 20.47 4.28
N ARG A 245 1.06 21.08 4.42
CA ARG A 245 1.62 21.96 3.37
C ARG A 245 1.88 21.21 2.08
N ARG A 246 2.35 19.96 2.14
CA ARG A 246 2.56 19.13 0.96
C ARG A 246 1.25 18.76 0.28
N ASP A 247 0.26 18.32 1.04
CA ASP A 247 -1.06 17.96 0.51
C ASP A 247 -1.73 19.18 -0.14
N GLU A 248 -1.52 20.38 0.40
CA GLU A 248 -1.98 21.63 -0.19
C GLU A 248 -1.18 22.04 -1.44
N LEU A 249 0.15 21.93 -1.42
CA LEU A 249 1.00 22.23 -2.57
C LEU A 249 0.71 21.29 -3.75
N LEU A 250 0.50 20.00 -3.47
CA LEU A 250 0.14 18.99 -4.47
C LEU A 250 -1.22 19.29 -5.12
N LEU A 251 -2.18 19.80 -4.35
CA LEU A 251 -3.48 20.23 -4.86
C LEU A 251 -3.41 21.51 -5.71
N ARG A 252 -2.39 22.36 -5.51
CA ARG A 252 -2.19 23.59 -6.29
C ARG A 252 -1.56 23.33 -7.67
N LEU A 253 -0.97 22.17 -7.90
CA LEU A 253 -0.43 21.79 -9.22
C LEU A 253 -1.60 21.45 -10.16
N PRO A 254 -1.78 22.12 -11.31
CA PRO A 254 -3.04 22.06 -12.07
C PRO A 254 -3.40 20.64 -12.56
N ARG A 255 -2.41 19.83 -12.98
CA ARG A 255 -2.66 18.44 -13.42
C ARG A 255 -2.68 17.44 -12.27
N ILE A 256 -1.79 17.60 -11.29
CA ILE A 256 -1.64 16.65 -10.17
C ILE A 256 -2.76 16.84 -9.16
N GLY A 257 -3.14 18.08 -8.87
CA GLY A 257 -4.23 18.43 -7.97
C GLY A 257 -5.58 17.94 -8.47
N LEU A 258 -5.88 18.12 -9.76
CA LEU A 258 -7.10 17.59 -10.38
C LEU A 258 -7.14 16.06 -10.33
N LEU A 259 -6.00 15.39 -10.60
CA LEU A 259 -5.89 13.93 -10.48
C LEU A 259 -6.12 13.45 -9.04
N LEU A 260 -5.54 14.14 -8.06
CA LEU A 260 -5.69 13.82 -6.64
C LEU A 260 -7.13 14.02 -6.17
N GLN A 261 -7.78 15.10 -6.62
CA GLN A 261 -9.19 15.37 -6.32
C GLN A 261 -10.08 14.26 -6.88
N VAL A 262 -9.86 13.82 -8.13
CA VAL A 262 -10.59 12.69 -8.73
C VAL A 262 -10.36 11.41 -7.92
N LEU A 263 -9.13 11.10 -7.53
CA LEU A 263 -8.81 9.88 -6.78
C LEU A 263 -9.46 9.85 -5.40
N GLU A 264 -9.37 10.94 -4.64
CA GLU A 264 -9.97 11.03 -3.30
C GLU A 264 -11.50 11.09 -3.37
N SER A 265 -12.05 11.75 -4.40
CA SER A 265 -13.49 11.75 -4.70
C SER A 265 -14.00 10.35 -5.03
N ALA A 266 -13.26 9.57 -5.80
CA ALA A 266 -13.62 8.19 -6.13
C ALA A 266 -13.64 7.31 -4.87
N ARG A 267 -12.63 7.48 -4.00
CA ARG A 267 -12.55 6.77 -2.72
C ARG A 267 -13.72 7.13 -1.78
N LEU A 268 -14.08 8.41 -1.72
CA LEU A 268 -15.23 8.89 -0.96
C LEU A 268 -16.53 8.32 -1.51
N ALA A 269 -16.75 8.44 -2.82
CA ALA A 269 -17.93 7.92 -3.50
C ALA A 269 -18.06 6.41 -3.29
N ARG A 270 -16.97 5.65 -3.43
CA ARG A 270 -16.95 4.20 -3.16
C ARG A 270 -17.31 3.89 -1.71
N SER A 271 -16.70 4.59 -0.75
CA SER A 271 -16.97 4.37 0.68
C SER A 271 -18.43 4.63 1.01
N LEU A 272 -18.97 5.77 0.55
CA LEU A 272 -20.37 6.15 0.74
C LEU A 272 -21.33 5.18 0.04
N ALA A 273 -21.02 4.73 -1.19
CA ALA A 273 -21.81 3.76 -1.93
C ALA A 273 -21.95 2.45 -1.15
N ILE A 274 -20.83 1.90 -0.65
CA ILE A 274 -20.84 0.64 0.10
C ILE A 274 -21.60 0.82 1.43
N LEU A 275 -21.36 1.93 2.16
CA LEU A 275 -22.04 2.19 3.44
C LEU A 275 -23.56 2.38 3.26
N CYS A 276 -23.98 3.24 2.32
CA CYS A 276 -25.39 3.54 2.08
C CYS A 276 -26.15 2.33 1.53
N SER A 277 -25.56 1.56 0.61
CA SER A 277 -26.17 0.32 0.10
C SER A 277 -26.26 -0.79 1.15
N SER A 278 -25.41 -0.74 2.18
CA SER A 278 -25.46 -1.63 3.34
C SER A 278 -26.49 -1.16 4.39
N GLY A 279 -27.22 -0.08 4.12
CA GLY A 279 -28.26 0.45 4.99
C GLY A 279 -27.75 1.35 6.12
N VAL A 280 -26.50 1.80 6.07
CA VAL A 280 -25.96 2.79 7.01
C VAL A 280 -26.60 4.15 6.71
N ALA A 281 -27.07 4.83 7.76
CA ALA A 281 -27.63 6.17 7.64
C ALA A 281 -26.58 7.14 7.07
N LEU A 282 -26.99 8.06 6.17
CA LEU A 282 -26.07 8.91 5.43
C LEU A 282 -25.11 9.69 6.34
N LEU A 283 -25.57 10.21 7.48
CA LEU A 283 -24.72 10.97 8.40
C LEU A 283 -23.61 10.11 9.03
N GLU A 284 -23.93 8.88 9.41
CA GLU A 284 -22.95 7.90 9.92
C GLU A 284 -22.00 7.47 8.79
N ALA A 285 -22.53 7.27 7.58
CA ALA A 285 -21.74 6.95 6.41
C ALA A 285 -20.73 8.07 6.07
N LEU A 286 -21.13 9.34 6.19
CA LEU A 286 -20.26 10.52 5.99
C LEU A 286 -19.13 10.56 7.01
N GLN A 287 -19.42 10.26 8.27
CA GLN A 287 -18.40 10.21 9.33
C GLN A 287 -17.32 9.18 9.01
N VAL A 288 -17.73 7.94 8.68
CA VAL A 288 -16.81 6.84 8.36
C VAL A 288 -16.05 7.10 7.06
N ALA A 289 -16.74 7.57 6.01
CA ALA A 289 -16.12 7.85 4.72
C ALA A 289 -15.07 8.97 4.81
N THR A 290 -15.28 9.98 5.67
CA THR A 290 -14.30 11.05 5.91
C THR A 290 -12.98 10.51 6.48
N GLU A 291 -13.03 9.40 7.22
CA GLU A 291 -11.82 8.76 7.77
C GLU A 291 -10.96 8.09 6.70
N THR A 292 -11.53 7.73 5.55
CA THR A 292 -10.82 7.03 4.46
C THR A 292 -10.02 7.97 3.57
N VAL A 293 -10.33 9.27 3.61
CA VAL A 293 -9.67 10.31 2.80
C VAL A 293 -8.23 10.51 3.24
N GLY A 294 -7.29 10.31 2.32
CA GLY A 294 -5.86 10.46 2.61
C GLY A 294 -5.46 11.93 2.73
N ASN A 295 -5.96 12.76 1.81
CA ASN A 295 -5.69 14.19 1.75
C ASN A 295 -6.40 14.98 2.86
N ARG A 296 -5.64 15.71 3.67
CA ARG A 296 -6.18 16.41 4.83
C ARG A 296 -7.05 17.63 4.48
N ARG A 297 -6.83 18.27 3.32
CA ARG A 297 -7.66 19.39 2.86
C ARG A 297 -9.06 18.91 2.44
N ILE A 298 -9.12 17.82 1.68
CA ILE A 298 -10.39 17.19 1.28
C ILE A 298 -11.12 16.64 2.51
N ARG A 299 -10.38 16.08 3.49
CA ARG A 299 -10.97 15.65 4.76
C ARG A 299 -11.64 16.80 5.53
N LEU A 300 -10.99 17.97 5.61
CA LEU A 300 -11.58 19.15 6.24
C LEU A 300 -12.83 19.64 5.49
N ALA A 301 -12.80 19.64 4.16
CA ALA A 301 -13.97 19.97 3.35
C ALA A 301 -15.13 19.00 3.61
N MET A 302 -14.83 17.70 3.70
CA MET A 302 -15.82 16.67 3.97
C MET A 302 -16.42 16.78 5.37
N GLU A 303 -15.62 17.20 6.35
CA GLU A 303 -16.10 17.48 7.71
C GLU A 303 -17.06 18.68 7.74
N GLN A 304 -16.78 19.73 6.95
CA GLN A 304 -17.71 20.85 6.77
C GLN A 304 -19.01 20.40 6.08
N VAL A 305 -18.91 19.58 5.03
CA VAL A 305 -20.07 18.99 4.35
C VAL A 305 -20.91 18.18 5.34
N ARG A 306 -20.27 17.34 6.18
CA ARG A 306 -20.95 16.56 7.23
C ARG A 306 -21.71 17.45 8.20
N GLN A 307 -21.11 18.55 8.66
CA GLN A 307 -21.76 19.50 9.57
C GLN A 307 -22.97 20.20 8.91
N GLN A 308 -22.87 20.58 7.65
CA GLN A 308 -23.99 21.19 6.91
C GLN A 308 -25.15 20.21 6.71
N VAL A 309 -24.85 18.95 6.39
CA VAL A 309 -25.86 17.89 6.26
C VAL A 309 -26.50 17.56 7.61
N GLN A 310 -25.72 17.55 8.69
CA GLN A 310 -26.25 17.43 10.05
C GLN A 310 -27.21 18.58 10.40
N GLY A 311 -26.94 19.78 9.88
CA GLY A 311 -27.81 20.96 9.99
C GLY A 311 -29.02 20.96 9.04
N GLY A 312 -29.25 19.90 8.27
CA GLY A 312 -30.40 19.75 7.38
C GLY A 312 -30.19 20.23 5.93
N THR A 313 -28.97 20.62 5.56
CA THR A 313 -28.64 20.94 4.16
C THR A 313 -28.58 19.65 3.34
N SER A 314 -29.06 19.68 2.09
CA SER A 314 -28.91 18.53 1.20
C SER A 314 -27.44 18.23 0.89
N LEU A 315 -27.09 16.96 0.70
CA LEU A 315 -25.71 16.56 0.46
C LEU A 315 -25.16 17.20 -0.83
N HIS A 316 -25.98 17.26 -1.87
CA HIS A 316 -25.63 17.92 -3.13
C HIS A 316 -25.20 19.37 -2.93
N ARG A 317 -26.00 20.17 -2.21
CA ARG A 317 -25.70 21.59 -1.96
C ARG A 317 -24.46 21.76 -1.10
N ALA A 318 -24.30 20.92 -0.08
CA ALA A 318 -23.14 20.98 0.79
C ALA A 318 -21.84 20.66 0.04
N LEU A 319 -21.86 19.66 -0.85
CA LEU A 319 -20.72 19.32 -1.71
C LEU A 319 -20.41 20.44 -2.71
N ASP A 320 -21.42 21.00 -3.37
CA ASP A 320 -21.28 22.08 -4.34
C ASP A 320 -20.66 23.34 -3.71
N ALA A 321 -21.14 23.72 -2.52
CA ALA A 321 -20.62 24.85 -1.76
C ALA A 321 -19.12 24.72 -1.40
N SER A 322 -18.60 23.50 -1.31
CA SER A 322 -17.19 23.27 -0.97
C SER A 322 -16.23 23.57 -2.14
N GLN A 323 -16.71 23.47 -3.40
CA GLN A 323 -15.92 23.59 -4.64
C GLN A 323 -14.64 22.73 -4.71
N GLN A 324 -14.51 21.68 -3.88
CA GLN A 324 -13.33 20.79 -3.89
C GLN A 324 -13.56 19.48 -4.65
N PHE A 325 -14.81 19.21 -5.05
CA PHE A 325 -15.19 17.95 -5.69
C PHE A 325 -15.46 18.14 -7.19
N PRO A 326 -15.15 17.13 -8.01
CA PRO A 326 -15.46 17.17 -9.43
C PRO A 326 -16.97 17.33 -9.70
N PRO A 327 -17.38 18.11 -10.72
CA PRO A 327 -18.79 18.33 -11.05
C PRO A 327 -19.59 17.05 -11.26
N LEU A 328 -18.95 16.01 -11.83
CA LEU A 328 -19.57 14.70 -12.03
C LEU A 328 -20.07 14.08 -10.71
N LEU A 329 -19.29 14.18 -9.63
CA LEU A 329 -19.68 13.65 -8.32
C LEU A 329 -20.85 14.45 -7.75
N VAL A 330 -20.77 15.78 -7.81
CA VAL A 330 -21.81 16.69 -7.30
C VAL A 330 -23.14 16.45 -8.01
N ASN A 331 -23.13 16.34 -9.33
CA ASN A 331 -24.33 16.12 -10.15
C ASN A 331 -24.97 14.76 -9.88
N MET A 332 -24.17 13.71 -9.76
CA MET A 332 -24.68 12.35 -9.52
C MET A 332 -25.22 12.20 -8.10
N VAL A 333 -24.63 12.88 -7.12
CA VAL A 333 -25.22 13.00 -5.78
C VAL A 333 -26.54 13.74 -5.84
N GLY A 334 -26.64 14.85 -6.58
CA GLY A 334 -27.90 15.59 -6.75
C GLY A 334 -29.01 14.73 -7.35
N SER A 335 -28.70 14.03 -8.45
CA SER A 335 -29.64 13.09 -9.09
C SER A 335 -30.01 11.93 -8.17
N GLY A 336 -29.04 11.37 -7.42
CA GLY A 336 -29.27 10.26 -6.51
C GLY A 336 -30.06 10.64 -5.26
N GLU A 337 -29.84 11.82 -4.72
CA GLU A 337 -30.58 12.38 -3.59
C GLU A 337 -32.03 12.70 -3.98
N ALA A 338 -32.24 13.31 -5.15
CA ALA A 338 -33.58 13.64 -5.64
C ALA A 338 -34.42 12.40 -6.01
N SER A 339 -33.79 11.34 -6.50
CA SER A 339 -34.46 10.09 -6.91
C SER A 339 -34.46 9.00 -5.84
N GLY A 340 -33.82 9.23 -4.68
CA GLY A 340 -33.66 8.21 -3.63
C GLY A 340 -32.70 7.06 -3.99
N THR A 341 -31.95 7.17 -5.09
CA THR A 341 -30.99 6.16 -5.58
C THR A 341 -29.53 6.54 -5.32
N LEU A 342 -29.28 7.26 -4.22
CA LEU A 342 -27.96 7.81 -3.89
C LEU A 342 -26.84 6.75 -3.89
N ALA A 343 -27.09 5.57 -3.33
CA ALA A 343 -26.09 4.50 -3.27
C ALA A 343 -25.65 4.04 -4.67
N ASP A 344 -26.60 3.85 -5.59
CA ASP A 344 -26.33 3.41 -6.97
C ASP A 344 -25.60 4.49 -7.77
N MET A 345 -25.98 5.75 -7.59
CA MET A 345 -25.32 6.88 -8.27
C MET A 345 -23.89 7.10 -7.78
N LEU A 346 -23.65 6.95 -6.47
CA LEU A 346 -22.31 6.97 -5.88
C LEU A 346 -21.46 5.81 -6.39
N GLU A 347 -22.03 4.60 -6.52
CA GLU A 347 -21.34 3.43 -7.07
C GLU A 347 -20.91 3.67 -8.52
N ARG A 348 -21.82 4.20 -9.35
CA ARG A 348 -21.52 4.56 -10.76
C ARG A 348 -20.42 5.62 -10.87
N VAL A 349 -20.46 6.67 -10.04
CA VAL A 349 -19.41 7.69 -10.01
C VAL A 349 -18.08 7.13 -9.58
N ALA A 350 -18.05 6.29 -8.54
CA ALA A 350 -16.83 5.66 -8.06
C ALA A 350 -16.20 4.80 -9.17
N ASP A 351 -17.01 3.98 -9.84
CA ASP A 351 -16.61 3.17 -10.99
C ASP A 351 -16.03 4.02 -12.13
N ASP A 352 -16.72 5.09 -12.52
CA ASP A 352 -16.28 5.92 -13.65
C ASP A 352 -15.00 6.70 -13.33
N GLN A 353 -14.89 7.26 -12.12
CA GLN A 353 -13.67 7.97 -11.69
C GLN A 353 -12.48 7.03 -11.53
N GLU A 354 -12.66 5.82 -10.97
CA GLU A 354 -11.60 4.82 -10.86
C GLU A 354 -11.13 4.33 -12.23
N ARG A 355 -12.05 4.09 -13.16
CA ARG A 355 -11.72 3.72 -14.56
C ARG A 355 -11.04 4.87 -15.29
N GLY A 356 -11.50 6.11 -15.10
CA GLY A 356 -10.88 7.33 -15.61
C GLY A 356 -9.43 7.46 -15.15
N PHE A 357 -9.19 7.29 -13.85
CA PHE A 357 -7.84 7.30 -13.26
C PHE A 357 -6.97 6.18 -13.83
N ALA A 358 -7.48 4.95 -13.90
CA ALA A 358 -6.75 3.81 -14.44
C ALA A 358 -6.34 4.03 -15.92
N ARG A 359 -7.25 4.58 -16.74
CA ARG A 359 -6.95 4.96 -18.14
C ARG A 359 -5.86 6.01 -18.22
N GLN A 360 -5.90 7.06 -17.39
CA GLN A 360 -4.86 8.09 -17.38
C GLN A 360 -3.50 7.54 -16.98
N VAL A 361 -3.45 6.63 -16.00
CA VAL A 361 -2.23 5.92 -15.63
C VAL A 361 -1.73 5.07 -16.80
N ASP A 362 -2.60 4.28 -17.43
CA ASP A 362 -2.23 3.44 -18.58
C ASP A 362 -1.70 4.28 -19.75
N THR A 363 -2.34 5.41 -20.08
CA THR A 363 -1.86 6.32 -21.12
C THR A 363 -0.51 6.94 -20.77
N ALA A 364 -0.33 7.37 -19.51
CA ALA A 364 0.95 7.92 -19.06
C ALA A 364 2.07 6.88 -19.15
N MET A 365 1.80 5.63 -18.78
CA MET A 365 2.76 4.52 -18.89
C MET A 365 3.06 4.17 -20.35
N ALA A 366 2.05 4.15 -21.23
CA ALA A 366 2.22 3.87 -22.65
C ALA A 366 3.05 4.96 -23.37
N LEU A 367 2.90 6.23 -22.98
CA LEU A 367 3.71 7.33 -23.53
C LEU A 367 5.14 7.33 -22.99
N PHE A 368 5.36 6.77 -21.81
CA PHE A 368 6.68 6.70 -21.19
C PHE A 368 7.65 5.83 -22.00
N GLU A 369 7.16 4.76 -22.62
CA GLU A 369 7.98 3.83 -23.40
C GLU A 369 8.60 4.47 -24.66
N PRO A 370 7.84 5.08 -25.59
CA PRO A 370 8.41 5.77 -26.76
C PRO A 370 9.34 6.91 -26.37
N LEU A 371 8.98 7.67 -25.33
CA LEU A 371 9.82 8.74 -24.82
C LEU A 371 11.16 8.19 -24.32
N MET A 372 11.15 7.08 -23.59
CA MET A 372 12.37 6.45 -23.10
C MET A 372 13.25 5.94 -24.23
N ILE A 373 12.68 5.26 -25.23
CA ILE A 373 13.42 4.80 -26.40
C ILE A 373 14.04 5.97 -27.15
N LEU A 374 13.30 7.06 -27.34
CA LEU A 374 13.79 8.27 -28.00
C LEU A 374 14.97 8.90 -27.23
N VAL A 375 14.82 9.07 -25.91
CA VAL A 375 15.87 9.65 -25.07
C VAL A 375 17.11 8.74 -25.05
N MET A 376 16.94 7.42 -24.92
CA MET A 376 18.06 6.47 -24.94
C MET A 376 18.73 6.41 -26.31
N GLY A 377 17.95 6.40 -27.40
CA GLY A 377 18.47 6.48 -28.75
C GLY A 377 19.28 7.76 -28.99
N ALA A 378 18.79 8.91 -28.51
CA ALA A 378 19.50 10.17 -28.59
C ALA A 378 20.82 10.14 -27.79
N VAL A 379 20.81 9.57 -26.59
CA VAL A 379 22.03 9.42 -25.76
C VAL A 379 23.04 8.50 -26.45
N VAL A 380 22.62 7.34 -26.95
CA VAL A 380 23.51 6.40 -27.64
C VAL A 380 24.06 7.02 -28.92
N LEU A 381 23.22 7.67 -29.74
CA LEU A 381 23.65 8.35 -30.96
C LEU A 381 24.66 9.46 -30.65
N PHE A 382 24.43 10.25 -29.60
CA PHE A 382 25.36 11.28 -29.15
C PHE A 382 26.72 10.69 -28.79
N ILE A 383 26.75 9.57 -28.07
CA ILE A 383 27.99 8.86 -27.71
C ILE A 383 28.69 8.34 -28.97
N VAL A 384 27.96 7.68 -29.87
CA VAL A 384 28.53 7.14 -31.12
C VAL A 384 29.14 8.26 -31.96
N LEU A 385 28.45 9.40 -32.11
CA LEU A 385 28.98 10.54 -32.86
C LEU A 385 30.22 11.14 -32.19
N ALA A 386 30.21 11.25 -30.86
CA ALA A 386 31.35 11.72 -30.09
C ALA A 386 32.60 10.83 -30.26
N VAL A 387 32.39 9.52 -30.46
CA VAL A 387 33.44 8.52 -30.71
C VAL A 387 33.91 8.51 -32.16
N LEU A 388 32.99 8.59 -33.13
CA LEU A 388 33.28 8.37 -34.54
C LEU A 388 33.89 9.60 -35.22
N LEU A 389 33.49 10.81 -34.82
CA LEU A 389 34.06 12.06 -35.35
C LEU A 389 35.59 12.16 -35.17
N PRO A 390 36.15 11.91 -33.97
CA PRO A 390 37.59 11.91 -33.79
C PRO A 390 38.30 10.89 -34.71
N ILE A 391 37.77 9.66 -34.84
CA ILE A 391 38.35 8.62 -35.70
C ILE A 391 38.44 9.10 -37.16
N MET A 392 37.40 9.78 -37.64
CA MET A 392 37.38 10.36 -38.98
C MET A 392 38.46 11.45 -39.15
N GLN A 393 38.68 12.28 -38.14
CA GLN A 393 39.69 13.34 -38.17
C GLN A 393 41.13 12.79 -38.14
N LEU A 394 41.40 11.72 -37.38
CA LEU A 394 42.70 11.04 -37.39
C LEU A 394 43.03 10.48 -38.79
N ASN A 395 42.03 9.91 -39.47
CA ASN A 395 42.24 9.36 -40.82
C ASN A 395 42.48 10.46 -41.87
N GLN A 396 41.81 11.61 -41.74
CA GLN A 396 42.05 12.76 -42.63
C GLN A 396 43.39 13.45 -42.38
N GLY A 397 43.85 13.52 -41.12
CA GLY A 397 45.15 14.08 -40.77
C GLY A 397 46.35 13.23 -41.23
N LEU A 398 46.14 11.96 -41.57
CA LEU A 398 47.16 11.05 -42.13
C LEU A 398 47.29 11.13 -43.67
N GLN A 399 46.44 11.91 -44.34
CA GLN A 399 46.45 12.08 -45.81
C GLN A 399 47.08 13.41 -46.30
N LEU A 400 47.70 14.17 -45.39
CA LEU A 400 48.59 15.29 -45.70
C LEU A 400 50.00 14.93 -45.24
#